data_AF-A0A3R0YDY7-F1
#
_entry.id   AF-A0A3R0YDY7-F1
#
_cell.length_a   1.000
_cell.length_b   1.000
_cell.length_c   1.000
_cell.angle_alpha   90.00
_cell.angle_beta   90.00
_cell.angle_gamma   90.00
#
_symmetry.space_group_name_H-M   'P 1'
#
loop_
_entity.id
_entity.type
_entity.pdbx_description
1 polymer ?
#
loop_
_entity_poly.entity_id
_entity_poly.type
_entity_poly.pdbx_seq_one_letter_code
_entity_poly.pdbx_strand_id
1 'polypeptide(L)'
;MKTYRSKKWLAAVGQIEQCVLCGRWGTQVAHMNEGKGMGMKTDDCATAAICQECHHEIDNGSHLSRQERRCLMNRAIVLTVIKLVRMGKVVPK
;
A
#
# COMPACT_ATOMS: atom_id res chain seq x y z
N MET A 1 1.64 17.87 11.21
CA MET A 1 0.99 16.68 11.82
C MET A 1 2.04 15.59 12.00
N LYS A 2 2.01 14.81 13.09
CA LYS A 2 2.99 13.75 13.34
C LYS A 2 2.62 12.50 12.53
N THR A 3 3.61 11.86 11.90
CA THR A 3 3.39 10.61 11.16
C THR A 3 2.88 9.51 12.10
N TYR A 4 1.75 8.89 11.75
CA TYR A 4 1.17 7.75 12.43
C TYR A 4 1.99 6.49 12.20
N ARG A 5 2.32 5.78 13.28
CA ARG A 5 3.10 4.54 13.26
C ARG A 5 2.38 3.43 14.00
N SER A 6 2.32 2.24 13.39
CA SER A 6 1.63 1.09 13.97
C SER A 6 2.20 -0.23 13.43
N LYS A 7 3.02 -0.90 14.24
CA LYS A 7 3.50 -2.26 13.94
C LYS A 7 2.36 -3.25 13.75
N LYS A 8 1.27 -3.09 14.51
CA LYS A 8 0.06 -3.92 14.40
C LYS A 8 -0.59 -3.76 13.03
N TRP A 9 -0.66 -2.54 12.51
CA TRP A 9 -1.17 -2.30 11.15
C TRP A 9 -0.29 -2.96 10.10
N LEU A 10 1.03 -2.70 10.15
CA LEU A 10 1.98 -3.26 9.18
C LEU A 10 1.96 -4.80 9.18
N ALA A 11 1.87 -5.42 10.36
CA ALA A 11 1.73 -6.87 10.50
C ALA A 11 0.42 -7.38 9.90
N ALA A 12 -0.68 -6.65 10.04
CA ALA A 12 -1.96 -7.03 9.44
C ALA A 12 -1.92 -6.93 7.90
N VAL A 13 -1.32 -5.86 7.36
CA VAL A 13 -1.12 -5.73 5.90
C VAL A 13 -0.22 -6.86 5.38
N GLY A 14 0.83 -7.21 6.11
CA GLY A 14 1.75 -8.31 5.76
C GLY A 14 1.13 -9.71 5.76
N GLN A 15 -0.11 -9.88 6.26
CA GLN A 15 -0.85 -11.14 6.18
C GLN A 15 -1.63 -11.30 4.85
N ILE A 16 -1.65 -10.28 4.00
CA ILE A 16 -2.32 -10.36 2.70
C ILE A 16 -1.35 -11.00 1.70
N GLU A 17 -1.53 -12.27 1.37
CA GLU A 17 -0.56 -13.03 0.57
C GLU A 17 -0.65 -12.80 -0.95
N GLN A 18 -1.76 -12.25 -1.42
CA GLN A 18 -2.01 -11.96 -2.83
C GLN A 18 -2.04 -10.45 -3.06
N CYS A 19 -1.30 -10.00 -4.07
CA CYS A 19 -1.26 -8.60 -4.50
C CYS A 19 -2.67 -8.07 -4.76
N VAL A 20 -3.03 -6.97 -4.09
CA VAL A 20 -4.38 -6.41 -4.22
C VAL A 20 -4.68 -5.82 -5.61
N LEU A 21 -3.65 -5.59 -6.44
CA LEU A 21 -3.81 -5.05 -7.79
C LEU A 21 -3.94 -6.14 -8.87
N CYS A 22 -3.10 -7.18 -8.80
CA CYS A 22 -2.98 -8.18 -9.87
C CYS A 22 -3.26 -9.62 -9.43
N GLY A 23 -3.44 -9.89 -8.13
CA GLY A 23 -3.71 -11.22 -7.58
C GLY A 23 -2.50 -12.15 -7.48
N ARG A 24 -1.31 -11.73 -7.94
CA ARG A 24 -0.06 -12.51 -7.81
C ARG A 24 0.26 -12.82 -6.35
N TRP A 25 0.70 -14.05 -6.10
CA TRP A 25 1.20 -14.47 -4.79
C TRP A 25 2.56 -13.83 -4.45
N GLY A 26 2.72 -13.44 -3.20
CA GLY A 26 3.91 -12.76 -2.71
C GLY A 26 3.74 -11.24 -2.76
N THR A 27 3.69 -10.63 -1.58
CA THR A 27 3.47 -9.18 -1.42
C THR A 27 4.51 -8.55 -0.52
N GLN A 28 4.70 -7.25 -0.71
CA GLN A 28 5.41 -6.34 0.16
C GLN A 28 4.42 -5.31 0.73
N VAL A 29 4.75 -4.75 1.89
CA VAL A 29 4.03 -3.60 2.44
C VAL A 29 4.64 -2.34 1.85
N ALA A 30 3.97 -1.74 0.87
CA ALA A 30 4.41 -0.52 0.20
C ALA A 30 3.78 0.72 0.87
N HIS A 31 4.57 1.72 1.23
CA HIS A 31 4.09 3.01 1.77
C HIS A 31 3.76 3.98 0.64
N MET A 32 2.70 4.78 0.81
CA MET A 32 2.36 5.87 -0.11
C MET A 32 3.59 6.69 -0.52
N ASN A 33 3.63 7.06 -1.81
CA ASN A 33 4.76 7.76 -2.42
C ASN A 33 4.62 9.30 -2.40
N GLU A 34 3.51 9.84 -1.90
CA GLU A 34 3.24 11.28 -1.79
C GLU A 34 3.41 11.83 -0.36
N GLY A 35 3.58 13.16 -0.22
CA GLY A 35 3.59 13.83 1.07
C GLY A 35 4.82 13.58 1.95
N LYS A 36 5.92 13.09 1.35
CA LYS A 36 7.17 12.74 2.06
C LYS A 36 8.42 13.25 1.34
N GLY A 37 9.48 13.48 2.11
CA GLY A 37 10.83 13.67 1.58
C GLY A 37 11.45 12.35 1.10
N MET A 38 12.57 12.45 0.38
CA MET A 38 13.30 11.28 -0.11
C MET A 38 13.75 10.39 1.06
N GLY A 39 13.54 9.08 0.96
CA GLY A 39 13.87 8.11 2.02
C GLY A 39 12.94 8.09 3.23
N MET A 40 11.95 8.98 3.32
CA MET A 40 10.98 8.99 4.41
C MET A 40 9.82 8.00 4.15
N LYS A 41 9.14 7.59 5.22
CA LYS A 41 7.89 6.81 5.14
C LYS A 41 6.73 7.70 5.56
N THR A 42 5.61 7.62 4.84
CA THR A 42 4.33 8.23 5.22
C THR A 42 3.69 7.47 6.39
N ASP A 43 2.46 7.82 6.75
CA ASP A 43 1.68 7.13 7.78
C ASP A 43 1.60 5.63 7.49
N ASP A 44 1.76 4.79 8.52
CA ASP A 44 1.71 3.34 8.32
C ASP A 44 0.33 2.88 7.82
N CYS A 45 -0.75 3.62 8.12
CA CYS A 45 -2.08 3.34 7.59
C CYS A 45 -2.22 3.64 6.08
N ALA A 46 -1.32 4.44 5.50
CA ALA A 46 -1.25 4.72 4.07
C ALA A 46 -0.31 3.70 3.38
N THR A 47 -0.60 2.41 3.56
CA THR A 47 0.17 1.29 3.00
C THR A 47 -0.68 0.34 2.17
N ALA A 48 -0.05 -0.36 1.23
CA ALA A 48 -0.68 -1.34 0.37
C ALA A 48 0.07 -2.68 0.37
N ALA A 49 -0.67 -3.80 0.24
CA ALA A 49 -0.11 -5.14 0.04
C ALA A 49 -0.02 -5.47 -1.46
N ILE A 50 1.16 -5.26 -2.06
CA ILE A 50 1.37 -5.41 -3.51
C ILE A 50 2.61 -6.24 -3.82
N CYS A 51 2.63 -6.93 -4.96
CA CYS A 51 3.82 -7.67 -5.40
C CYS A 51 4.95 -6.73 -5.84
N GLN A 52 6.16 -7.27 -5.96
CA GLN A 52 7.35 -6.51 -6.35
C GLN A 52 7.19 -5.84 -7.71
N GLU A 53 6.54 -6.48 -8.67
CA GLU A 53 6.34 -5.93 -10.02
C GLU A 53 5.40 -4.72 -9.99
N CYS A 54 4.25 -4.84 -9.33
CA CYS A 54 3.34 -3.70 -9.16
C CYS A 54 3.97 -2.57 -8.33
N HIS A 55 4.78 -2.91 -7.34
CA HIS A 55 5.50 -1.93 -6.53
C HIS A 55 6.51 -1.16 -7.38
N HIS A 56 7.29 -1.85 -8.21
CA HIS A 56 8.23 -1.23 -9.13
C HIS A 56 7.53 -0.32 -10.15
N GLU A 57 6.40 -0.76 -10.70
CA GLU A 57 5.60 0.03 -11.65
C GLU A 57 5.10 1.35 -11.05
N ILE A 58 4.63 1.30 -9.80
CA ILE A 58 4.16 2.49 -9.06
C ILE A 58 5.31 3.46 -8.76
N ASP A 59 6.51 2.97 -8.47
CA ASP A 59 7.63 3.84 -8.12
C ASP A 59 8.37 4.38 -9.35
N ASN A 60 8.54 3.53 -10.38
CA ASN A 60 9.50 3.76 -11.47
C ASN A 60 8.93 3.59 -12.88
N GLY A 61 7.65 3.20 -13.02
CA GLY A 61 7.00 2.98 -14.32
C GLY A 61 7.13 4.18 -15.25
N SER A 62 7.94 4.05 -16.31
CA SER A 62 8.25 5.16 -17.22
C SER A 62 7.14 5.44 -18.23
N HIS A 63 6.27 4.46 -18.46
CA HIS A 63 5.10 4.59 -19.34
C HIS A 63 3.88 5.19 -18.61
N LEU A 64 3.99 5.42 -17.31
CA LEU A 64 2.95 6.04 -16.49
C LEU A 64 3.36 7.47 -16.13
N SER A 65 2.42 8.40 -16.26
CA SER A 65 2.55 9.73 -15.69
C SER A 65 2.66 9.63 -14.16
N ARG A 66 3.23 10.69 -13.56
CA ARG A 66 3.30 10.81 -12.10
C ARG A 66 1.92 10.66 -11.45
N GLN A 67 0.87 11.21 -12.08
CA GLN A 67 -0.49 11.14 -11.57
C GLN A 67 -1.07 9.73 -11.64
N GLU A 68 -0.85 9.01 -12.75
CA GLU A 68 -1.30 7.62 -12.87
C GLU A 68 -0.66 6.71 -11.82
N ARG A 69 0.64 6.86 -11.57
CA ARG A 69 1.33 6.13 -10.49
C ARG A 69 0.74 6.41 -9.11
N ARG A 70 0.37 7.66 -8.84
CA ARG A 70 -0.30 8.07 -7.59
C ARG A 70 -1.72 7.49 -7.48
N CYS A 71 -2.48 7.53 -8.57
CA CYS A 71 -3.81 6.92 -8.63
C CYS A 71 -3.74 5.40 -8.40
N LEU A 72 -2.76 4.70 -8.98
CA LEU A 72 -2.53 3.28 -8.74
C LEU A 72 -2.21 3.00 -7.27
N MET A 73 -1.36 3.81 -6.65
CA MET A 73 -1.05 3.68 -5.23
C MET A 73 -2.28 3.90 -4.34
N ASN A 74 -3.06 4.95 -4.62
CA ASN A 74 -4.30 5.24 -3.90
C ASN A 74 -5.29 4.08 -4.03
N ARG A 75 -5.46 3.55 -5.24
CA ARG A 75 -6.29 2.36 -5.48
C ARG A 75 -5.79 1.16 -4.66
N ALA A 76 -4.48 0.90 -4.65
CA ALA A 76 -3.90 -0.20 -3.90
C ALA A 76 -4.12 -0.09 -2.38
N ILE A 77 -4.01 1.12 -1.82
CA ILE A 77 -4.28 1.39 -0.40
C ILE A 77 -5.75 1.10 -0.09
N VAL A 78 -6.68 1.62 -0.88
CA VAL A 78 -8.13 1.38 -0.71
C VAL A 78 -8.46 -0.12 -0.74
N LEU A 79 -7.93 -0.85 -1.72
CA LEU A 79 -8.14 -2.30 -1.83
C LEU A 79 -7.54 -3.07 -0.65
N THR A 80 -6.39 -2.62 -0.14
CA THR A 80 -5.76 -3.19 1.06
C THR A 80 -6.65 -3.01 2.29
N VAL A 81 -7.21 -1.81 2.50
CA VAL A 81 -8.14 -1.56 3.61
C VAL A 81 -9.39 -2.44 3.49
N ILE A 82 -9.99 -2.54 2.29
CA ILE A 82 -11.13 -3.43 2.05
C ILE A 82 -10.77 -4.88 2.39
N LYS A 83 -9.59 -5.36 1.98
CA LYS A 83 -9.12 -6.71 2.28
C LYS A 83 -8.93 -6.93 3.79
N LEU A 84 -8.36 -5.96 4.51
CA LEU A 84 -8.22 -6.03 5.97
C LEU A 84 -9.57 -6.11 6.69
N VAL A 85 -10.57 -5.36 6.23
CA VAL A 85 -11.94 -5.43 6.77
C VAL A 85 -12.54 -6.82 6.53
N ARG A 86 -12.41 -7.34 5.29
CA ARG A 86 -12.87 -8.70 4.96
C ARG A 86 -12.18 -9.81 5.77
N MET A 87 -10.92 -9.59 6.17
CA MET A 87 -10.16 -10.49 7.04
C MET A 87 -10.45 -10.29 8.54
N GLY A 88 -11.35 -9.37 8.91
CA GLY A 88 -11.64 -9.05 10.32
C GLY A 88 -10.49 -8.38 11.07
N LYS A 89 -9.48 -7.84 10.37
CA LYS A 89 -8.32 -7.18 10.98
C LYS A 89 -8.61 -5.72 11.35
N VAL A 90 -9.57 -5.11 10.65
CA VAL A 90 -10.05 -3.75 10.88
C VAL A 90 -11.57 -3.79 10.89
N VAL A 91 -12.19 -3.10 11.85
CA VAL A 91 -13.64 -2.98 11.95
C VAL A 91 -13.98 -1.49 11.78
N PRO A 92 -14.69 -1.09 10.71
CA PRO A 92 -15.23 0.26 10.61
C PRO A 92 -16.18 0.51 11.77
N LYS A 93 -16.05 1.68 12.41
CA LYS A 93 -16.97 2.14 13.47
C LYS A 93 -17.97 3.11 12.89
#